data_AF-A0A853EM83-F1
#
_entry.id   AF-A0A853EM83-F1
#
_cell.length_a   1.000
_cell.length_b   1.000
_cell.length_c   1.000
_cell.angle_alpha   90.00
_cell.angle_beta   90.00
_cell.angle_gamma   90.00
#
_symmetry.space_group_name_H-M   'P 1'
#
loop_
_entity.id
_entity.type
_entity.pdbx_description
1 polymer ?
#
loop_
_entity_poly.entity_id
_entity_poly.type
_entity_poly.pdbx_seq_one_letter_code
_entity_poly.pdbx_strand_id
1 'polypeptide(L)'
;PPPGEHPGHGVLYAACDLATCAAEAFAGTRVIDTRGDAPVLQVWRPTRPLRLLDMTGPWALRHGASVSLDSAERATCRAWARAIHDQLPGLDGLWVRSTMTGRPMTVLLTPAADSIPALPEESAPLADSTIHALLHEIAPGIGYDVV
;
A
#
# COMPACT_ATOMS: atom_id res chain seq x y z
N PRO A 1 13.85 11.98 -6.06
CA PRO A 1 13.37 13.24 -5.42
C PRO A 1 13.01 13.02 -3.95
N PRO A 2 13.29 13.97 -3.03
CA PRO A 2 12.89 13.83 -1.64
C PRO A 2 11.34 13.85 -1.53
N PRO A 3 10.76 13.41 -0.40
CA PRO A 3 9.34 13.61 -0.11
C PRO A 3 9.06 15.11 -0.17
N GLY A 4 8.38 15.56 -1.22
CA GLY A 4 7.81 16.90 -1.26
C GLY A 4 6.47 16.82 -0.54
N GLU A 5 6.27 17.66 0.47
CA GLU A 5 4.92 17.92 0.93
C GLU A 5 4.16 18.55 -0.25
N HIS A 6 3.09 17.89 -0.66
CA HIS A 6 2.17 18.39 -1.68
C HIS A 6 0.85 18.69 -0.96
N PRO A 7 0.63 19.94 -0.49
CA PRO A 7 -0.58 20.31 0.24
C PRO A 7 -1.83 19.90 -0.55
N GLY A 8 -2.74 19.17 0.08
CA GLY A 8 -3.97 18.65 -0.56
C GLY A 8 -3.81 17.31 -1.29
N HIS A 9 -2.60 16.76 -1.40
CA HIS A 9 -2.36 15.45 -2.02
C HIS A 9 -1.88 14.44 -0.99
N GLY A 10 -2.74 13.45 -0.69
CA GLY A 10 -2.42 12.31 0.17
C GLY A 10 -2.34 11.03 -0.64
N VAL A 11 -1.40 10.15 -0.27
CA VAL A 11 -1.31 8.79 -0.80
C VAL A 11 -1.20 7.82 0.36
N LEU A 12 -2.08 6.81 0.39
CA LEU A 12 -2.03 5.72 1.34
C LEU A 12 -1.83 4.40 0.59
N TYR A 13 -0.81 3.65 1.00
CA TYR A 13 -0.58 2.28 0.54
C TYR A 13 -1.20 1.32 1.57
N ALA A 14 -2.10 0.46 1.13
CA ALA A 14 -2.77 -0.51 1.98
C ALA A 14 -2.86 -1.87 1.28
N ALA A 15 -2.93 -2.94 2.06
CA ALA A 15 -3.15 -4.29 1.56
C ALA A 15 -4.13 -5.03 2.47
N CYS A 16 -4.73 -6.09 1.94
CA CYS A 16 -5.70 -6.90 2.68
C CYS A 16 -5.04 -8.02 3.52
N ASP A 17 -3.70 -8.11 3.51
CA ASP A 17 -2.95 -9.11 4.26
C ASP A 17 -1.69 -8.52 4.91
N LEU A 18 -1.37 -9.02 6.10
CA LEU A 18 -0.25 -8.54 6.92
C LEU A 18 1.10 -8.73 6.22
N ALA A 19 1.27 -9.81 5.46
CA ALA A 19 2.53 -10.11 4.79
C ALA A 19 2.87 -9.09 3.70
N THR A 20 1.88 -8.70 2.88
CA THR A 20 2.08 -7.62 1.91
C THR A 20 2.36 -6.28 2.60
N CYS A 21 1.63 -5.94 3.67
CA CYS A 21 1.89 -4.72 4.44
C CYS A 21 3.32 -4.69 5.01
N ALA A 22 3.77 -5.80 5.63
CA ALA A 22 5.11 -5.90 6.19
C ALA A 22 6.20 -5.86 5.11
N ALA A 23 6.02 -6.58 4.01
CA ALA A 23 6.98 -6.61 2.92
C ALA A 23 7.17 -5.23 2.27
N GLU A 24 6.10 -4.46 2.10
CA GLU A 24 6.16 -3.10 1.56
C GLU A 24 6.75 -2.09 2.58
N ALA A 25 6.34 -2.15 3.85
CA ALA A 25 6.81 -1.22 4.89
C ALA A 25 8.30 -1.39 5.20
N PHE A 26 8.80 -2.64 5.20
CA PHE A 26 10.17 -2.98 5.54
C PHE A 26 11.02 -3.39 4.33
N ALA A 27 10.59 -3.03 3.10
CA ALA A 27 11.24 -3.43 1.86
C ALA A 27 12.74 -3.08 1.81
N GLY A 28 13.13 -1.96 2.43
CA GLY A 28 14.50 -1.45 2.42
C GLY A 28 15.47 -2.22 3.34
N THR A 29 14.98 -2.77 4.46
CA THR A 29 15.81 -3.46 5.45
C THR A 29 15.68 -4.98 5.36
N ARG A 30 14.53 -5.48 4.87
CA ARG A 30 14.12 -6.89 4.98
C ARG A 30 14.06 -7.41 6.42
N VAL A 31 13.98 -6.50 7.37
CA VAL A 31 13.90 -6.75 8.81
C VAL A 31 12.69 -5.98 9.33
N ILE A 32 11.75 -6.72 9.91
CA ILE A 32 10.56 -6.19 10.57
C ILE A 32 10.97 -5.79 11.99
N ASP A 33 11.41 -4.54 12.15
CA ASP A 33 11.67 -3.96 13.47
C ASP A 33 10.34 -3.57 14.10
N THR A 34 9.93 -4.34 15.11
CA THR A 34 8.64 -4.16 15.79
C THR A 34 8.66 -3.06 16.84
N ARG A 35 9.85 -2.51 17.15
CA ARG A 35 10.09 -1.59 18.28
C ARG A 35 10.63 -0.23 17.83
N GLY A 36 11.52 -0.20 16.85
CA GLY A 36 12.09 1.01 16.27
C GLY A 36 10.99 1.89 15.70
N ASP A 37 10.90 3.15 16.13
CA ASP A 37 9.83 4.10 15.80
C ASP A 37 8.40 3.66 16.20
N ALA A 38 8.27 2.59 17.00
CA ALA A 38 7.02 2.05 17.52
C ALA A 38 5.91 1.88 16.45
N PRO A 39 6.14 1.06 15.40
CA PRO A 39 5.19 0.90 14.31
C PRO A 39 3.89 0.27 14.80
N VAL A 40 2.79 0.64 14.15
CA VAL A 40 1.43 0.22 14.51
C VAL A 40 0.77 -0.43 13.30
N LEU A 41 0.14 -1.59 13.52
CA LEU A 41 -0.78 -2.18 12.57
C LEU A 41 -2.13 -1.48 12.71
N GLN A 42 -2.64 -0.93 11.61
CA GLN A 42 -4.00 -0.41 11.53
C GLN A 42 -4.84 -1.28 10.58
N VAL A 43 -5.95 -1.80 11.09
CA VAL A 43 -6.95 -2.52 10.29
C VAL A 43 -8.22 -1.69 10.27
N TRP A 44 -8.78 -1.50 9.08
CA TRP A 44 -9.97 -0.70 8.90
C TRP A 44 -10.74 -1.18 7.67
N ARG A 45 -12.01 -0.79 7.59
CA ARG A 45 -12.85 -1.03 6.42
C ARG A 45 -13.34 0.30 5.86
N PRO A 46 -13.35 0.50 4.53
CA PRO A 46 -13.93 1.69 3.94
C PRO A 46 -15.40 1.86 4.34
N THR A 47 -15.82 3.10 4.64
CA THR A 47 -17.20 3.46 4.99
C THR A 47 -18.16 3.45 3.79
N ARG A 48 -17.59 3.43 2.57
CA ARG A 48 -18.31 3.32 1.29
C ARG A 48 -17.50 2.47 0.29
N PRO A 49 -18.14 1.89 -0.74
CA PRO A 49 -17.42 1.25 -1.83
C PRO A 49 -16.39 2.18 -2.47
N LEU A 50 -15.19 1.65 -2.72
CA LEU A 50 -14.09 2.38 -3.36
C LEU A 50 -14.14 2.21 -4.89
N ARG A 51 -13.96 3.32 -5.60
CA ARG A 51 -13.77 3.36 -7.05
C ARG A 51 -12.29 3.26 -7.37
N LEU A 52 -11.82 2.03 -7.52
CA LEU A 52 -10.43 1.73 -7.83
C LEU A 52 -10.23 1.45 -9.31
N LEU A 53 -9.15 1.97 -9.89
CA LEU A 53 -8.71 1.59 -11.22
C LEU A 53 -7.91 0.28 -11.15
N ASP A 54 -8.40 -0.76 -11.83
CA ASP A 54 -7.70 -2.02 -11.93
C ASP A 54 -6.51 -1.92 -12.91
N MET A 55 -5.32 -1.82 -12.34
CA MET A 55 -4.04 -1.82 -13.06
C MET A 55 -3.54 -3.24 -13.35
N THR A 56 -4.14 -4.25 -12.73
CA THR A 56 -3.78 -5.67 -12.92
C THR A 56 -4.49 -6.28 -14.14
N GLY A 57 -5.51 -5.59 -14.65
CA GLY A 57 -6.33 -5.98 -15.77
C GLY A 57 -5.97 -5.31 -17.11
N PRO A 58 -6.80 -5.48 -18.14
CA PRO A 58 -6.52 -5.02 -19.50
C PRO A 58 -6.61 -3.51 -19.70
N TRP A 59 -7.00 -2.74 -18.67
CA TRP A 59 -6.99 -1.27 -18.76
C TRP A 59 -5.58 -0.74 -18.99
N ALA A 60 -4.61 -1.22 -18.20
CA ALA A 60 -3.21 -0.80 -18.30
C ALA A 60 -2.67 -1.04 -19.72
N LEU A 61 -2.87 -2.25 -20.24
CA LEU A 61 -2.43 -2.62 -21.59
C LEU A 61 -3.06 -1.74 -22.68
N ARG A 62 -4.36 -1.41 -22.56
CA ARG A 62 -5.07 -0.55 -23.52
C ARG A 62 -4.57 0.90 -23.51
N HIS A 63 -3.97 1.34 -22.41
CA HIS A 63 -3.46 2.72 -22.27
C HIS A 63 -1.93 2.78 -22.39
N GLY A 64 -1.30 1.74 -22.94
CA GLY A 64 0.13 1.72 -23.24
C GLY A 64 1.03 1.42 -22.03
N ALA A 65 0.45 1.05 -20.89
CA ALA A 65 1.20 0.49 -19.77
C ALA A 65 1.43 -1.02 -19.99
N SER A 66 2.68 -1.46 -19.85
CA SER A 66 3.05 -2.87 -19.86
C SER A 66 3.09 -3.45 -18.44
N VAL A 67 3.17 -4.78 -18.33
CA VAL A 67 3.36 -5.49 -17.04
C VAL A 67 4.61 -5.00 -16.29
N SER A 68 5.62 -4.50 -17.01
CA SER A 68 6.81 -3.89 -16.40
C SER A 68 6.51 -2.58 -15.66
N LEU A 69 5.29 -2.02 -15.75
CA LEU A 69 4.89 -0.88 -14.94
C LEU A 69 4.85 -1.25 -13.46
N ASP A 70 4.47 -2.49 -13.13
CA ASP A 70 4.47 -2.96 -11.75
C ASP A 70 5.89 -2.86 -11.17
N SER A 71 6.91 -3.26 -11.92
CA SER A 71 8.33 -3.20 -11.51
C SER A 71 9.09 -1.95 -11.97
N ALA A 72 8.39 -0.92 -12.45
CA ALA A 72 9.04 0.27 -12.99
C ALA A 72 9.71 1.10 -11.88
N GLU A 73 10.67 1.94 -12.28
CA GLU A 73 11.28 2.89 -11.36
C GLU A 73 10.23 3.76 -10.68
N ARG A 74 10.46 4.09 -9.40
CA ARG A 74 9.52 4.87 -8.59
C ARG A 74 9.10 6.19 -9.22
N ALA A 75 9.97 6.80 -10.03
CA ALA A 75 9.66 8.01 -10.80
C ALA A 75 8.56 7.76 -11.85
N THR A 76 8.66 6.65 -12.58
CA THR A 76 7.68 6.21 -13.58
C THR A 76 6.34 5.93 -12.92
N CYS A 77 6.30 5.13 -11.84
CA CYS A 77 5.05 4.83 -11.14
C CYS A 77 4.35 6.11 -10.62
N ARG A 78 5.13 7.09 -10.12
CA ARG A 78 4.60 8.39 -9.69
C ARG A 78 4.06 9.22 -10.86
N ALA A 79 4.74 9.23 -12.00
CA ALA A 79 4.28 9.95 -13.18
C ALA A 79 2.95 9.38 -13.70
N TRP A 80 2.81 8.04 -13.71
CA TRP A 80 1.56 7.37 -14.04
C TRP A 80 0.44 7.68 -13.04
N ALA A 81 0.70 7.56 -11.74
CA ALA A 81 -0.29 7.88 -10.70
C ALA A 81 -0.79 9.33 -10.82
N ARG A 82 0.12 10.28 -11.11
CA ARG A 82 -0.23 11.68 -11.35
C ARG A 82 -1.09 11.85 -12.61
N ALA A 83 -0.68 11.26 -13.73
CA ALA A 83 -1.44 11.36 -14.98
C ALA A 83 -2.85 10.75 -14.85
N ILE A 84 -2.97 9.63 -14.12
CA ILE A 84 -4.28 9.00 -13.83
C ILE A 84 -5.13 9.92 -12.96
N HIS A 85 -4.56 10.52 -11.91
CA HIS A 85 -5.28 11.46 -11.05
C HIS A 85 -5.79 12.68 -11.83
N ASP A 86 -4.95 13.25 -12.71
CA ASP A 86 -5.31 14.43 -13.51
C ASP A 86 -6.42 14.12 -14.53
N GLN A 87 -6.43 12.92 -15.12
CA GLN A 87 -7.41 12.51 -16.13
C GLN A 87 -8.71 11.94 -15.52
N LEU A 88 -8.62 11.35 -14.33
CA LEU A 88 -9.71 10.63 -13.67
C LEU A 88 -9.85 11.07 -12.19
N PRO A 89 -10.22 12.34 -11.93
CA PRO A 89 -10.17 12.94 -10.59
C PRO A 89 -11.14 12.31 -9.57
N GLY A 90 -12.14 11.55 -10.03
CA GLY A 90 -13.13 10.89 -9.17
C GLY A 90 -12.78 9.47 -8.74
N LEU A 91 -11.54 9.01 -9.01
CA LEU A 91 -11.05 7.72 -8.54
C LEU A 91 -10.55 7.81 -7.10
N ASP A 92 -10.93 6.82 -6.30
CA ASP A 92 -10.46 6.69 -4.93
C ASP A 92 -9.03 6.14 -4.89
N GLY A 93 -8.61 5.42 -5.94
CA GLY A 93 -7.27 4.86 -5.97
C GLY A 93 -7.01 3.88 -7.10
N LEU A 94 -5.91 3.14 -6.95
CA LEU A 94 -5.45 2.11 -7.87
C LEU A 94 -5.49 0.75 -7.17
N TRP A 95 -5.94 -0.27 -7.89
CA TRP A 95 -5.78 -1.67 -7.52
C TRP A 95 -4.59 -2.22 -8.31
N VAL A 96 -3.50 -2.53 -7.61
CA VAL A 96 -2.19 -2.89 -8.21
C VAL A 96 -1.67 -4.19 -7.62
N ARG A 97 -0.59 -4.73 -8.20
CA ARG A 97 0.18 -5.82 -7.58
C ARG A 97 1.34 -5.25 -6.78
N SER A 98 1.56 -5.78 -5.58
CA SER A 98 2.77 -5.54 -4.82
C SER A 98 3.98 -6.07 -5.59
N THR A 99 5.02 -5.25 -5.71
CA THR A 99 6.29 -5.69 -6.30
C THR A 99 7.05 -6.65 -5.40
N MET A 100 6.76 -6.60 -4.10
CA MET A 100 7.41 -7.41 -3.08
C MET A 100 6.81 -8.80 -2.97
N THR A 101 5.48 -8.92 -3.10
CA THR A 101 4.77 -10.20 -2.88
C THR A 101 4.00 -10.71 -4.10
N GLY A 102 3.79 -9.88 -5.13
CA GLY A 102 2.93 -10.18 -6.29
C GLY A 102 1.43 -10.23 -5.96
N ARG A 103 1.07 -10.02 -4.68
CA ARG A 103 -0.31 -10.03 -4.19
C ARG A 103 -0.99 -8.69 -4.44
N PRO A 104 -2.33 -8.64 -4.45
CA PRO A 104 -3.03 -7.39 -4.65
C PRO A 104 -2.85 -6.42 -3.49
N MET A 105 -2.70 -5.14 -3.82
CA MET A 105 -2.66 -4.03 -2.87
C MET A 105 -3.38 -2.81 -3.47
N THR A 106 -3.69 -1.84 -2.62
CA THR A 106 -4.34 -0.60 -3.02
C THR A 106 -3.45 0.60 -2.77
N VAL A 107 -3.51 1.54 -3.71
CA VAL A 107 -2.92 2.87 -3.58
C VAL A 107 -4.07 3.86 -3.57
N LEU A 108 -4.43 4.36 -2.40
CA LEU A 108 -5.52 5.31 -2.22
C LEU A 108 -5.02 6.73 -2.42
N LEU A 109 -5.81 7.52 -3.14
CA LEU A 109 -5.55 8.91 -3.46
C LEU A 109 -6.45 9.82 -2.60
N THR A 110 -6.22 11.14 -2.65
CA THR A 110 -6.99 12.13 -1.89
C THR A 110 -8.52 11.92 -1.92
N PRO A 111 -9.17 11.58 -3.06
CA PRO A 111 -10.63 11.38 -3.07
C PRO A 111 -11.15 10.27 -2.14
N ALA A 112 -10.30 9.31 -1.76
CA ALA A 112 -10.67 8.25 -0.81
C ALA A 112 -10.69 8.73 0.65
N ALA A 113 -10.29 9.96 0.97
CA ALA A 113 -10.13 10.39 2.36
C ALA A 113 -11.44 10.29 3.17
N ASP A 114 -12.59 10.55 2.54
CA ASP A 114 -13.92 10.44 3.17
C ASP A 114 -14.40 8.98 3.36
N SER A 115 -13.72 8.03 2.73
CA SER A 115 -14.00 6.60 2.85
C SER A 115 -13.26 5.97 4.04
N ILE A 116 -12.24 6.63 4.58
CA ILE A 116 -11.46 6.11 5.71
C ILE A 116 -12.21 6.46 7.01
N PRO A 117 -12.50 5.47 7.87
CA PRO A 117 -13.19 5.75 9.13
C PRO A 117 -12.31 6.60 10.06
N ALA A 118 -12.95 7.40 10.91
CA ALA A 118 -12.23 8.25 11.87
C ALA A 118 -11.39 7.46 12.88
N LEU A 119 -11.79 6.22 13.17
CA LEU A 119 -11.05 5.28 13.99
C LEU A 119 -10.90 3.96 13.21
N PRO A 120 -9.73 3.31 13.27
CA PRO A 120 -9.58 1.97 12.73
C PRO A 120 -10.44 0.96 13.51
N GLU A 121 -10.74 -0.16 12.89
CA GLU A 121 -11.39 -1.30 13.55
C GLU A 121 -10.44 -1.93 14.58
N GLU A 122 -9.15 -2.04 14.22
CA GLU A 122 -8.09 -2.49 15.13
C GLU A 122 -6.87 -1.60 14.99
N SER A 123 -6.22 -1.32 16.11
CA SER A 123 -4.95 -0.59 16.17
C SER A 123 -4.08 -1.21 17.26
N ALA A 124 -2.96 -1.81 16.86
CA ALA A 124 -2.05 -2.47 17.78
C ALA A 124 -0.58 -2.20 17.41
N PRO A 125 0.29 -1.89 18.38
CA PRO A 125 1.73 -1.86 18.14
C PRO A 125 2.22 -3.19 17.56
N LEU A 126 3.20 -3.16 16.65
CA LEU A 126 3.78 -4.42 16.13
C LEU A 126 4.50 -5.23 17.22
N ALA A 127 4.89 -4.59 18.31
CA ALA A 127 5.45 -5.23 19.50
C ALA A 127 4.41 -5.91 20.41
N ASP A 128 3.10 -5.75 20.14
CA ASP A 128 2.06 -6.50 20.83
C ASP A 128 2.28 -8.02 20.64
N SER A 129 2.05 -8.82 21.67
CA SER A 129 2.42 -10.25 21.65
C SER A 129 1.68 -11.05 20.58
N THR A 130 0.41 -10.71 20.30
CA THR A 130 -0.37 -11.37 19.26
C THR A 130 0.14 -10.98 17.87
N ILE A 131 0.39 -9.68 17.64
CA ILE A 131 0.91 -9.22 16.36
C ILE A 131 2.33 -9.74 16.11
N HIS A 132 3.18 -9.72 17.13
CA HIS A 132 4.54 -10.23 17.06
C HIS A 132 4.58 -11.73 16.71
N ALA A 133 3.69 -12.54 17.30
CA ALA A 133 3.58 -13.96 16.96
C ALA A 133 3.14 -14.18 15.51
N LEU A 134 2.14 -13.42 15.03
CA LEU A 134 1.70 -13.47 13.64
C LEU A 134 2.82 -13.08 12.67
N LEU A 135 3.58 -12.02 12.98
CA LEU A 135 4.73 -11.59 12.19
C LEU A 135 5.78 -12.69 12.09
N HIS A 136 6.10 -13.38 13.20
CA HIS A 136 7.02 -14.51 13.19
C HIS A 136 6.53 -15.70 12.35
N GLU A 137 5.22 -15.92 12.27
CA GLU A 137 4.63 -16.95 11.41
C GLU A 137 4.77 -16.60 9.92
N ILE A 138 4.51 -15.34 9.54
CA ILE A 138 4.48 -14.93 8.14
C ILE A 138 5.84 -14.55 7.55
N ALA A 139 6.78 -14.07 8.37
CA ALA A 139 8.05 -13.51 7.91
C ALA A 139 8.91 -14.51 7.10
N PRO A 140 9.00 -15.81 7.46
CA PRO A 140 9.71 -16.80 6.64
C PRO A 140 9.14 -16.92 5.22
N GLY A 141 7.82 -16.79 5.06
CA GLY A 141 7.14 -16.89 3.77
C GLY A 141 7.46 -15.76 2.80
N ILE A 142 7.91 -14.61 3.31
CA ILE A 142 8.38 -13.47 2.51
C ILE A 142 9.91 -13.32 2.53
N GLY A 143 10.61 -14.14 3.33
CA GLY A 143 12.07 -14.12 3.49
C GLY A 143 12.58 -12.92 4.29
N TYR A 144 11.91 -12.61 5.41
CA TYR A 144 12.21 -11.50 6.32
C TYR A 144 12.48 -12.03 7.73
N ASP A 145 13.21 -11.25 8.51
CA ASP A 145 13.44 -11.49 9.93
C ASP A 145 12.61 -10.51 10.78
N VAL A 146 12.28 -10.91 12.02
CA VAL A 146 11.55 -10.05 12.98
C VAL A 146 12.48 -9.73 14.16
N VAL A 147 12.54 -8.45 14.55
CA VAL A 147 13.35 -7.94 15.68
C VAL A 147 12.54 -7.05 16.63
#